data_AF-A0A6G4X6F6-F1
#
_entry.id   AF-A0A6G4X6F6-F1
#
_cell.length_a   1.000
_cell.length_b   1.000
_cell.length_c   1.000
_cell.angle_alpha   90.00
_cell.angle_beta   90.00
_cell.angle_gamma   90.00
#
_symmetry.space_group_name_H-M   'P 1'
#
loop_
_entity.id
_entity.type
_entity.pdbx_description
1 polymer ?
#
loop_
_entity_poly.entity_id
_entity_poly.type
_entity_poly.pdbx_seq_one_letter_code
_entity_poly.pdbx_strand_id
1 'polypeptide(L)'
;MNASADPVRGLLHQLHDLCAHAVDPLEIAAALEARGLTDRAAARFRHRDVFSLAEELYARTPRPALNTGGPCTSDHTARPGDADRPVAPPAPGAAAGARARPSEPAEPTVLLELPADAGPVRSAPELERE
;
A
#
# COMPACT_ATOMS: atom_id res chain seq x y z
N MET A 1 5.27 17.32 -24.73
CA MET A 1 5.10 15.86 -24.74
C MET A 1 5.54 15.25 -23.40
N ASN A 2 4.76 15.36 -22.32
CA ASN A 2 5.03 14.57 -21.10
C ASN A 2 3.86 13.64 -20.85
N ALA A 3 3.69 12.66 -21.75
CA ALA A 3 2.91 11.50 -21.41
C ALA A 3 3.68 10.75 -20.31
N SER A 4 3.16 10.87 -19.09
CA SER A 4 2.97 9.71 -18.22
C SER A 4 4.23 8.93 -17.90
N ALA A 5 5.16 9.54 -17.15
CA ALA A 5 6.09 8.74 -16.37
C ALA A 5 5.25 7.77 -15.50
N ASP A 6 5.52 6.48 -15.60
CA ASP A 6 4.82 5.45 -14.84
C ASP A 6 4.90 5.80 -13.33
N PRO A 7 3.77 6.09 -12.67
CA PRO A 7 3.79 6.58 -11.29
C PRO A 7 4.27 5.50 -10.32
N VAL A 8 4.02 4.23 -10.62
CA VAL A 8 4.45 3.08 -9.83
C VAL A 8 5.97 2.92 -9.91
N ARG A 9 6.58 3.18 -11.06
CA ARG A 9 8.03 3.17 -11.24
C ARG A 9 8.72 4.24 -10.39
N GLY A 10 8.14 5.42 -10.30
CA GLY A 10 8.62 6.48 -9.40
C GLY A 10 8.55 6.06 -7.92
N LEU A 11 7.51 5.32 -7.54
CA LEU A 11 7.34 4.79 -6.19
C LEU A 11 8.31 3.63 -5.91
N LEU A 12 8.53 2.73 -6.86
CA LEU A 12 9.50 1.64 -6.77
C LEU A 12 10.91 2.14 -6.52
N HIS A 13 11.32 3.21 -7.19
CA HIS A 13 12.65 3.78 -6.94
C HIS A 13 12.80 4.33 -5.52
N GLN A 14 11.73 4.85 -4.92
CA GLN A 14 11.75 5.37 -3.54
C GLN A 14 11.71 4.27 -2.48
N LEU A 15 11.04 3.16 -2.80
CA LEU A 15 10.84 2.03 -1.88
C LEU A 15 11.70 0.81 -2.24
N HIS A 16 12.73 0.98 -3.07
CA HIS A 16 13.49 -0.12 -3.67
C HIS A 16 14.00 -1.10 -2.61
N ASP A 17 14.67 -0.62 -1.56
CA ASP A 17 15.21 -1.48 -0.51
C ASP A 17 14.11 -2.27 0.22
N LEU A 18 12.99 -1.63 0.52
CA LEU A 18 11.86 -2.29 1.16
C LEU A 18 11.27 -3.36 0.27
N CYS A 19 10.99 -3.02 -0.99
CA CYS A 19 10.42 -3.96 -1.94
C CYS A 19 11.37 -5.12 -2.25
N ALA A 20 12.69 -4.91 -2.22
CA ALA A 20 13.68 -5.96 -2.44
C ALA A 20 13.74 -6.98 -1.27
N HIS A 21 13.51 -6.52 -0.04
CA HIS A 21 13.56 -7.36 1.16
C HIS A 21 12.20 -7.97 1.54
N ALA A 22 11.09 -7.37 1.11
CA ALA A 22 9.75 -7.86 1.45
C ALA A 22 9.59 -9.32 1.02
N VAL A 23 9.06 -10.18 1.87
CA VAL A 23 8.84 -11.59 1.53
C VAL A 23 7.55 -11.79 0.74
N ASP A 24 6.57 -10.90 0.94
CA ASP A 24 5.25 -10.97 0.34
C ASP A 24 4.64 -9.56 0.11
N PRO A 25 3.57 -9.42 -0.70
CA PRO A 25 2.95 -8.12 -0.95
C PRO A 25 2.22 -7.51 0.26
N LEU A 26 1.82 -8.28 1.28
CA LEU A 26 1.20 -7.72 2.49
C LEU A 26 2.22 -6.96 3.34
N GLU A 27 3.49 -7.41 3.39
CA GLU A 27 4.56 -6.64 4.02
C GLU A 27 4.76 -5.28 3.35
N ILE A 28 4.66 -5.25 2.01
CA ILE A 28 4.70 -3.99 1.26
C ILE A 28 3.46 -3.15 1.60
N ALA A 29 2.26 -3.72 1.60
CA ALA A 29 1.03 -3.00 1.93
C ALA A 29 1.08 -2.37 3.33
N ALA A 30 1.51 -3.14 4.34
CA ALA A 30 1.66 -2.66 5.71
C ALA A 30 2.66 -1.49 5.81
N ALA A 31 3.76 -1.57 5.06
CA ALA A 31 4.74 -0.49 5.01
C ALA A 31 4.21 0.78 4.29
N LEU A 32 3.39 0.61 3.25
CA LEU A 32 2.72 1.74 2.61
C LEU A 32 1.74 2.41 3.58
N GLU A 33 0.91 1.63 4.28
CA GLU A 33 -0.04 2.13 5.28
C GLU A 33 0.64 2.82 6.46
N ALA A 34 1.75 2.27 6.95
CA ALA A 34 2.55 2.89 8.00
C ALA A 34 3.13 4.27 7.59
N ARG A 35 3.32 4.48 6.29
CA ARG A 35 3.74 5.77 5.70
C ARG A 35 2.55 6.68 5.37
N GLY A 36 1.32 6.27 5.70
CA GLY A 36 0.09 7.04 5.48
C GLY A 36 -0.51 6.90 4.09
N LEU A 37 -0.06 5.92 3.28
CA LEU A 37 -0.75 5.60 2.04
C LEU A 37 -2.07 4.87 2.34
N THR A 38 -3.12 5.30 1.65
CA THR A 38 -4.48 4.76 1.76
C THR A 38 -5.00 4.39 0.38
N ASP A 39 -6.12 3.69 0.30
CA ASP A 39 -6.73 3.30 -0.98
C ASP A 39 -7.02 4.51 -1.89
N ARG A 40 -7.47 5.61 -1.28
CA ARG A 40 -7.70 6.88 -2.00
C ARG A 40 -6.41 7.44 -2.59
N ALA A 41 -5.28 7.25 -1.91
CA ALA A 41 -3.98 7.63 -2.43
C ALA A 41 -3.48 6.63 -3.51
N ALA A 42 -3.77 5.32 -3.35
CA ALA A 42 -3.46 4.28 -4.34
C ALA A 42 -4.14 4.53 -5.70
N ALA A 43 -5.34 5.13 -5.71
CA ALA A 43 -6.02 5.54 -6.93
C ALA A 43 -5.20 6.51 -7.81
N ARG A 44 -4.28 7.31 -7.21
CA ARG A 44 -3.36 8.19 -7.95
C ARG A 44 -2.35 7.39 -8.77
N PHE A 45 -2.00 6.20 -8.29
CA PHE A 45 -1.15 5.23 -8.97
C PHE A 45 -1.93 4.30 -9.90
N ARG A 46 -3.25 4.53 -10.10
CA ARG A 46 -4.15 3.71 -10.93
C ARG A 46 -4.47 2.32 -10.36
N HIS A 47 -4.29 2.13 -9.06
CA HIS A 47 -4.69 0.91 -8.36
C HIS A 47 -5.91 1.18 -7.47
N ARG A 48 -6.76 0.16 -7.27
CA ARG A 48 -8.02 0.30 -6.52
C ARG A 48 -7.79 0.54 -5.03
N ASP A 49 -6.77 -0.12 -4.48
CA ASP A 49 -6.47 -0.17 -3.05
C ASP A 49 -4.96 -0.35 -2.83
N VAL A 50 -4.52 -0.17 -1.58
CA VAL A 50 -3.10 -0.29 -1.18
C VAL A 50 -2.57 -1.70 -1.45
N PHE A 51 -3.41 -2.72 -1.29
CA PHE A 51 -3.04 -4.10 -1.56
C PHE A 51 -2.73 -4.35 -3.04
N SER A 52 -3.62 -3.93 -3.94
CA SER A 52 -3.44 -4.02 -5.39
C SER A 52 -2.21 -3.26 -5.88
N LEU A 53 -1.90 -2.12 -5.23
CA LEU A 53 -0.66 -1.39 -5.49
C LEU A 53 0.57 -2.18 -5.01
N ALA A 54 0.49 -2.77 -3.83
CA ALA A 54 1.58 -3.57 -3.25
C ALA A 54 1.88 -4.83 -4.08
N GLU A 55 0.86 -5.51 -4.61
CA GLU A 55 1.03 -6.62 -5.54
C GLU A 55 1.81 -6.20 -6.80
N GLU A 56 1.46 -5.05 -7.39
CA GLU A 56 2.17 -4.53 -8.55
C GLU A 56 3.62 -4.18 -8.22
N LEU A 57 3.89 -3.57 -7.07
CA LEU A 57 5.25 -3.28 -6.60
C LEU A 57 6.06 -4.57 -6.38
N TYR A 58 5.45 -5.56 -5.76
CA TYR A 58 6.04 -6.87 -5.50
C TYR A 58 6.41 -7.56 -6.83
N ALA A 59 5.47 -7.60 -7.78
CA ALA A 59 5.63 -8.24 -9.08
C ALA A 59 6.71 -7.58 -9.95
N ARG A 60 6.87 -6.26 -9.86
CA ARG A 60 7.88 -5.49 -10.61
C ARG A 60 9.28 -5.55 -10.00
N THR A 61 9.41 -5.95 -8.74
CA THR A 61 10.70 -5.97 -8.05
C THR A 61 11.53 -7.16 -8.55
N PRO A 62 12.77 -6.96 -9.01
CA PRO A 62 13.63 -8.05 -9.45
C PRO A 62 13.91 -9.01 -8.28
N ARG A 63 13.49 -10.26 -8.41
CA ARG A 63 13.69 -11.30 -7.40
C ARG A 63 14.34 -12.52 -8.05
N PRO A 64 15.20 -13.27 -7.34
CA PRO A 64 15.66 -14.56 -7.82
C PRO A 64 14.43 -15.44 -8.05
N ALA A 65 14.29 -15.99 -9.25
CA ALA A 65 13.11 -16.77 -9.63
C ALA A 65 12.98 -18.02 -8.75
N LEU A 66 12.24 -17.92 -7.65
CA LEU A 66 11.77 -19.06 -6.86
C LEU A 66 10.56 -19.65 -7.58
N ASN A 67 10.77 -20.32 -8.72
CA ASN A 67 9.85 -21.24 -9.41
C ASN A 67 8.33 -20.90 -9.35
N THR A 68 7.94 -19.64 -9.30
CA THR A 68 6.55 -19.20 -9.17
C THR A 68 6.09 -18.88 -10.58
N GLY A 69 5.64 -19.92 -11.28
CA GLY A 69 5.17 -19.82 -12.66
C GLY A 69 3.82 -19.11 -12.75
N GLY A 70 3.75 -18.12 -13.63
CA GLY A 70 2.51 -17.58 -14.21
C GLY A 70 2.18 -16.14 -13.77
N PRO A 71 1.73 -15.27 -14.71
CA PRO A 71 1.34 -13.92 -14.36
C PRO A 71 0.12 -13.97 -13.43
N CYS A 72 0.28 -13.50 -12.21
CA CYS A 72 -0.83 -13.07 -11.37
C CYS A 72 -1.49 -11.87 -12.05
N THR A 73 -2.38 -12.12 -13.00
CA THR A 73 -3.39 -11.12 -13.38
C THR A 73 -4.32 -11.03 -12.19
N SER A 74 -4.08 -10.05 -11.32
CA SER A 74 -4.96 -9.72 -10.20
C SER A 74 -6.34 -9.37 -10.75
N ASP A 75 -7.22 -10.37 -10.84
CA ASP A 75 -8.63 -10.23 -11.19
C ASP A 75 -9.36 -9.68 -9.96
N HIS A 76 -9.06 -8.42 -9.60
CA HIS A 76 -9.73 -7.69 -8.52
C HIS A 76 -10.91 -6.85 -9.03
N THR A 77 -11.43 -7.19 -10.22
CA THR A 77 -12.67 -6.65 -10.80
C THR A 77 -13.81 -7.64 -10.70
N ALA A 78 -14.27 -7.91 -9.48
CA ALA A 78 -15.56 -8.56 -9.29
C ALA A 78 -16.36 -7.87 -8.17
N ARG A 79 -17.13 -6.85 -8.56
CA ARG A 79 -18.58 -6.68 -8.27
C ARG A 79 -19.03 -5.33 -8.84
N PRO A 80 -20.17 -5.29 -9.58
CA PRO A 80 -21.48 -5.65 -9.02
C PRO A 80 -22.45 -6.40 -9.98
N GLY A 81 -23.41 -7.15 -9.42
CA GLY A 81 -24.69 -7.46 -10.07
C GLY A 81 -24.90 -8.91 -10.57
N ASP A 82 -25.92 -9.54 -10.01
CA ASP A 82 -26.80 -10.61 -10.55
C ASP A 82 -26.26 -11.82 -11.34
N ALA A 83 -26.47 -13.01 -10.76
CA ALA A 83 -27.39 -14.01 -11.33
C ALA A 83 -27.63 -15.17 -10.34
N ASP A 84 -28.85 -15.17 -9.80
CA ASP A 84 -29.67 -16.26 -9.26
C ASP A 84 -29.00 -17.64 -9.06
N ARG A 85 -28.82 -18.03 -7.80
CA ARG A 85 -28.59 -19.43 -7.41
C ARG A 85 -29.60 -19.81 -6.33
N PRO A 86 -30.51 -20.77 -6.57
CA PRO A 86 -31.38 -21.24 -5.51
C PRO A 86 -30.54 -21.99 -4.46
N VAL A 87 -30.43 -21.39 -3.29
CA VAL A 87 -29.86 -22.01 -2.09
C VAL A 87 -30.92 -22.95 -1.49
N ALA A 88 -30.56 -24.23 -1.35
CA ALA A 88 -31.35 -25.18 -0.59
C ALA A 88 -31.33 -24.81 0.91
N PRO A 89 -32.45 -24.93 1.65
CA PRO A 89 -32.48 -24.57 3.06
C PRO A 89 -31.69 -25.58 3.92
N PRO A 90 -30.80 -25.12 4.82
CA PRO A 90 -30.18 -25.98 5.82
C PRO A 90 -31.15 -26.30 6.97
N ALA A 91 -31.08 -27.53 7.48
CA ALA A 91 -31.89 -28.03 8.59
C ALA A 91 -31.59 -27.30 9.93
N PRO A 92 -32.57 -27.16 10.84
CA PRO A 92 -32.38 -26.50 12.12
C PRO A 92 -31.65 -27.40 13.12
N GLY A 93 -30.53 -26.91 13.66
CA GLY A 93 -29.76 -27.52 14.75
C GLY A 93 -29.42 -26.49 15.82
N ALA A 94 -29.68 -26.81 17.08
CA ALA A 94 -29.94 -25.89 18.18
C ALA A 94 -28.71 -25.30 18.93
N ALA A 95 -28.95 -24.11 19.51
CA ALA A 95 -28.64 -23.65 20.88
C ALA A 95 -27.22 -23.16 21.32
N ALA A 96 -27.25 -21.87 21.71
CA ALA A 96 -26.85 -21.27 23.01
C ALA A 96 -25.37 -21.01 23.37
N GLY A 97 -25.09 -19.75 23.74
CA GLY A 97 -23.95 -19.38 24.60
C GLY A 97 -23.45 -17.94 24.43
N ALA A 98 -24.02 -16.98 25.16
CA ALA A 98 -23.62 -15.58 25.18
C ALA A 98 -22.25 -15.33 25.87
N ARG A 99 -21.52 -14.29 25.44
CA ARG A 99 -20.96 -13.27 26.35
C ARG A 99 -20.49 -12.02 25.59
N ALA A 100 -21.11 -10.89 25.90
CA ALA A 100 -20.62 -9.56 25.53
C ALA A 100 -19.27 -9.27 26.21
N ARG A 101 -18.39 -8.54 25.52
CA ARG A 101 -17.43 -7.63 26.14
C ARG A 101 -17.42 -6.29 25.38
N PRO A 102 -17.45 -5.15 26.08
CA PRO A 102 -17.42 -3.84 25.46
C PRO A 102 -16.00 -3.41 25.05
N SER A 103 -15.99 -2.66 23.94
CA SER A 103 -15.09 -1.56 23.52
C SER A 103 -13.83 -1.24 24.33
N GLU A 104 -12.72 -1.03 23.61
CA GLU A 104 -11.88 0.16 23.82
C GLU A 104 -11.47 0.78 22.46
N PRO A 105 -11.68 2.09 22.25
CA PRO A 105 -11.06 2.84 21.17
C PRO A 105 -9.65 3.29 21.61
N ALA A 106 -8.62 2.91 20.85
CA ALA A 106 -7.31 3.53 20.99
C ALA A 106 -7.34 4.89 20.28
N GLU A 107 -7.36 5.95 21.09
CA GLU A 107 -7.30 7.36 20.69
C GLU A 107 -6.01 7.73 19.92
N PRO A 108 -6.03 8.84 19.16
CA PRO A 108 -4.94 9.31 18.31
C PRO A 108 -3.94 10.17 19.09
N THR A 109 -2.68 10.22 18.62
CA THR A 109 -1.72 11.36 18.70
C THR A 109 -0.28 10.85 18.81
N VAL A 110 0.47 10.89 17.70
CA VAL A 110 1.78 11.56 17.68
C VAL A 110 1.88 12.29 16.34
N LEU A 111 1.60 13.58 16.39
CA LEU A 111 2.03 14.56 15.40
C LEU A 111 3.57 14.62 15.48
N LEU A 112 4.29 13.88 14.64
CA LEU A 112 5.66 14.29 14.31
C LEU A 112 5.56 15.32 13.19
N GLU A 113 5.25 16.54 13.61
CA GLU A 113 5.62 17.73 12.85
C GLU A 113 7.14 17.68 12.69
N LEU A 114 7.63 17.57 11.45
CA LEU A 114 9.02 17.87 11.14
C LEU A 114 9.08 19.24 10.45
N PRO A 115 9.96 20.14 10.92
CA PRO A 115 9.87 21.57 10.67
C PRO A 115 10.17 21.92 9.22
N ALA A 116 9.33 22.79 8.67
CA ALA A 116 9.69 23.67 7.58
C ALA A 116 10.60 24.79 8.12
N ASP A 117 11.92 24.58 8.15
CA ASP A 117 12.87 25.68 7.92
C ASP A 117 14.29 25.14 7.67
N ALA A 118 14.78 25.36 6.45
CA ALA A 118 16.19 25.65 6.17
C ALA A 118 16.27 26.12 4.72
N GLY A 119 16.01 27.42 4.53
CA GLY A 119 16.37 28.12 3.30
C GLY A 119 17.87 28.04 3.01
N PRO A 120 18.28 28.40 1.78
CA PRO A 120 19.62 28.10 1.26
C PRO A 120 20.65 29.08 1.84
N VAL A 121 21.60 28.59 2.64
CA VAL A 121 22.84 29.33 2.87
C VAL A 121 23.75 29.13 1.68
N ARG A 122 23.65 30.06 0.73
CA ARG A 122 24.72 30.36 -0.24
C ARG A 122 26.02 30.53 0.54
N SER A 123 27.04 29.76 0.20
CA SER A 123 28.41 30.08 0.57
C SER A 123 29.32 29.80 -0.62
N ALA A 124 29.57 30.87 -1.37
CA ALA A 124 30.75 31.09 -2.22
C ALA A 124 30.83 32.61 -2.46
N PRO A 125 32.00 33.19 -2.78
CA PRO A 125 33.38 32.78 -2.50
C PRO A 125 34.18 33.89 -1.77
N GLU A 126 35.41 33.52 -1.39
CA GLU A 126 36.64 34.32 -1.20
C GLU A 126 36.58 35.84 -1.51
N LEU A 127 37.03 36.67 -0.56
CA LEU A 127 37.69 37.95 -0.87
C LEU A 127 38.74 38.30 0.20
N GLU A 128 39.92 38.64 -0.30
CA GLU A 128 41.17 39.06 0.32
C GLU A 128 41.09 40.15 1.41
N ARG A 129 42.22 40.24 2.16
CA ARG A 129 42.83 41.37 2.92
C ARG A 129 43.13 40.95 4.36
N GLU A 130 44.34 40.98 4.90
CA GLU A 130 45.61 41.69 4.64
C GLU A 130 46.79 40.84 5.15
#